data_AF-A0A7V3C630-F1
#
_entry.id   AF-A0A7V3C630-F1
#
_cell.length_a   1.000
_cell.length_b   1.000
_cell.length_c   1.000
_cell.angle_alpha   90.00
_cell.angle_beta   90.00
_cell.angle_gamma   90.00
#
_symmetry.space_group_name_H-M   'P 1'
#
loop_
_entity.id
_entity.type
_entity.pdbx_description
1 polymer ?
#
loop_
_entity_poly.entity_id
_entity_poly.type
_entity_poly.pdbx_seq_one_letter_code
_entity_poly.pdbx_strand_id
1 'polypeptide(L)'
;MRYRTSNSILLLLALLLGWPELAAAQTSPRREPRSLLGRSAQAPAGVLEEKSGVFPARQGGLLRLTTDVGNIRVLSGESDQVRYQVRVETDSRVPHARNLLGQFEFVARSVFDGVVITGNLPRRAAQGPLFVSFEVSVPQDYHLDLSTQAGSIEVQDIKGRVSAVTAGGNITLGNAGGPTRLETQGGHITVQDVGGELTATTAGGHIRAGVVKGNAVVRTGGGHIRVVSVGGTARLETTGGNITVERASSHVTATTGGGRIDFGEAAGAVWARTGGGGIRVLQVLGPTELEATVGSIQLLKVLGPVRASTSSGNITAWFSKDLKVQGPSQLICDQGDIVVYLPKQLAITIDATIEMAGDHRVEAHPDLPLTVRYLTSRLGGQTLRAEGALNGGGQVLRLKTVAGNIKLQVADPFGEIIRKRLEYEQGRIEQQLKLQEKALELQLKHQERALEEQLKHKEKELGLFAELQLKLAERLWGRVRVDPEEQSRRLIQKVDPVYPEAARKARVQGLVRLEVLIGRGGTAQNVKVLSGHSWLAQAAEQAVRQWRWQPFILDDRPVPVLTTVSWEFRLD
;
A
#
# COMPACT_ATOMS: atom_id res chain seq x y z
N MET A 1 6.61 -28.61 -6.04
CA MET A 1 5.98 -29.76 -5.34
C MET A 1 4.79 -29.26 -4.55
N ARG A 2 3.61 -29.84 -4.78
CA ARG A 2 2.36 -29.59 -4.04
C ARG A 2 2.44 -30.31 -2.68
N TYR A 3 1.92 -29.71 -1.61
CA TYR A 3 0.93 -30.38 -0.74
C TYR A 3 0.07 -29.35 -0.01
N ARG A 4 -1.23 -29.66 0.00
CA ARG A 4 -2.39 -28.95 0.55
C ARG A 4 -2.70 -29.53 1.95
N THR A 5 -3.70 -28.97 2.62
CA THR A 5 -4.38 -29.43 3.87
C THR A 5 -3.70 -29.00 5.19
N SER A 6 -4.37 -28.57 6.25
CA SER A 6 -5.78 -28.25 6.50
C SER A 6 -5.83 -27.28 7.70
N ASN A 7 -6.32 -26.05 7.48
CA ASN A 7 -6.54 -25.07 8.55
C ASN A 7 -8.02 -25.08 8.91
N SER A 8 -8.44 -25.98 9.81
CA SER A 8 -9.85 -26.06 10.24
C SER A 8 -10.05 -26.53 11.69
N ILE A 9 -9.03 -26.48 12.55
CA ILE A 9 -9.16 -26.96 13.95
C ILE A 9 -8.71 -25.93 15.01
N LEU A 10 -8.07 -24.83 14.63
CA LEU A 10 -7.61 -23.80 15.59
C LEU A 10 -8.67 -22.73 15.96
N LEU A 11 -9.89 -22.82 15.41
CA LEU A 11 -10.95 -21.83 15.58
C LEU A 11 -12.02 -22.20 16.62
N LEU A 12 -11.84 -23.28 17.39
CA LEU A 12 -12.83 -23.77 18.36
C LEU A 12 -12.39 -23.72 19.83
N LEU A 13 -11.23 -23.17 20.15
CA LEU A 13 -10.70 -23.13 21.53
C LEU A 13 -10.57 -21.72 22.15
N ALA A 14 -10.93 -20.66 21.43
CA ALA A 14 -10.82 -19.28 21.91
C ALA A 14 -12.07 -18.73 22.65
N LEU A 15 -13.07 -19.58 22.93
CA LEU A 15 -14.39 -19.13 23.40
C LEU A 15 -14.78 -19.56 24.83
N LEU A 16 -13.88 -20.15 25.62
CA LEU A 16 -14.25 -20.74 26.92
C LEU A 16 -13.54 -20.20 28.16
N LEU A 17 -12.64 -19.21 28.08
CA LEU A 17 -11.94 -18.71 29.26
C LEU A 17 -11.86 -17.18 29.27
N GLY A 18 -12.98 -16.54 29.60
CA GLY A 18 -13.01 -15.11 29.95
C GLY A 18 -12.74 -14.91 31.44
N TRP A 19 -11.84 -13.97 31.79
CA TRP A 19 -12.02 -12.96 32.84
C TRP A 19 -10.85 -11.92 32.93
N PRO A 20 -10.92 -10.84 33.76
CA PRO A 20 -10.58 -9.46 33.37
C PRO A 20 -9.36 -8.87 34.11
N GLU A 21 -9.07 -7.57 33.83
CA GLU A 21 -8.42 -6.53 34.68
C GLU A 21 -7.21 -6.93 35.57
N LEU A 22 -6.03 -6.30 35.55
CA LEU A 22 -5.72 -4.87 35.75
C LEU A 22 -4.18 -4.74 35.67
N ALA A 23 -3.64 -3.68 35.05
CA ALA A 23 -2.37 -3.09 35.47
C ALA A 23 -2.24 -1.65 34.94
N ALA A 24 -2.25 -0.70 35.87
CA ALA A 24 -1.85 0.69 35.67
C ALA A 24 -0.36 0.84 35.98
N ALA A 25 0.40 1.57 35.14
CA ALA A 25 1.52 2.44 35.54
C ALA A 25 2.08 3.26 34.36
N GLN A 26 1.68 4.54 34.33
CA GLN A 26 2.47 5.76 34.09
C GLN A 26 3.59 5.80 33.03
N THR A 27 3.36 6.59 31.97
CA THR A 27 4.22 7.73 31.57
C THR A 27 3.42 8.72 30.70
N SER A 28 3.37 10.00 31.08
CA SER A 28 2.80 11.14 30.32
C SER A 28 3.94 11.98 29.69
N PRO A 29 3.67 12.98 28.81
CA PRO A 29 2.90 12.93 27.57
C PRO A 29 3.72 13.50 26.38
N ARG A 30 3.58 12.94 25.18
CA ARG A 30 3.84 13.68 23.93
C ARG A 30 2.57 13.70 23.10
N ARG A 31 2.05 14.91 22.89
CA ARG A 31 0.91 15.22 22.02
C ARG A 31 1.33 14.92 20.58
N GLU A 32 0.63 13.98 19.95
CA GLU A 32 0.33 13.92 18.51
C GLU A 32 -0.83 12.92 18.30
N PRO A 33 -1.58 13.02 17.19
CA PRO A 33 -3.05 13.06 17.21
C PRO A 33 -3.70 11.70 17.44
N ARG A 34 -4.78 11.72 18.25
CA ARG A 34 -5.67 10.59 18.51
C ARG A 34 -6.17 9.96 17.20
N SER A 35 -5.59 8.81 16.84
CA SER A 35 -6.24 7.79 16.02
C SER A 35 -7.39 7.20 16.82
N LEU A 36 -8.62 7.60 16.50
CA LEU A 36 -9.85 6.95 16.98
C LEU A 36 -10.04 5.63 16.21
N LEU A 37 -9.23 4.61 16.52
CA LEU A 37 -9.53 3.21 16.24
C LEU A 37 -9.95 2.58 17.57
N GLY A 38 -11.25 2.61 17.83
CA GLY A 38 -11.81 2.20 19.11
C GLY A 38 -13.31 2.45 19.22
N ARG A 39 -14.04 2.22 18.13
CA ARG A 39 -15.46 1.87 18.12
C ARG A 39 -15.73 1.34 16.72
N SER A 40 -16.07 0.06 16.62
CA SER A 40 -17.03 -0.36 15.60
C SER A 40 -18.30 0.45 15.89
N ALA A 41 -18.37 1.67 15.38
CA ALA A 41 -19.65 2.33 15.20
C ALA A 41 -20.37 1.41 14.22
N GLN A 42 -21.30 0.61 14.73
CA GLN A 42 -22.40 0.13 13.91
C GLN A 42 -22.84 1.34 13.10
N ALA A 43 -22.62 1.28 11.78
CA ALA A 43 -23.21 2.23 10.87
C ALA A 43 -24.70 2.31 11.26
N PRO A 44 -25.28 3.51 11.42
CA PRO A 44 -26.72 3.60 11.69
C PRO A 44 -27.42 2.79 10.62
N ALA A 45 -28.37 1.93 11.02
CA ALA A 45 -29.04 1.00 10.12
C ALA A 45 -29.70 1.78 8.98
N GLY A 46 -28.98 1.98 7.88
CA GLY A 46 -29.42 2.71 6.71
C GLY A 46 -30.39 1.86 5.91
N VAL A 47 -31.31 2.51 5.21
CA VAL A 47 -32.12 1.80 4.22
C VAL A 47 -31.30 1.74 2.94
N LEU A 48 -30.96 0.52 2.50
CA LEU A 48 -30.16 0.23 1.31
C LEU A 48 -31.08 -0.33 0.22
N GLU A 49 -30.98 0.25 -0.97
CA GLU A 49 -31.51 -0.33 -2.20
C GLU A 49 -30.34 -0.67 -3.13
N GLU A 50 -30.28 -1.92 -3.59
CA GLU A 50 -29.25 -2.38 -4.50
C GLU A 50 -29.87 -2.78 -5.84
N LYS A 51 -29.33 -2.21 -6.93
CA LYS A 51 -29.69 -2.55 -8.30
C LYS A 51 -28.48 -3.13 -9.00
N SER A 52 -28.58 -4.36 -9.48
CA SER A 52 -27.50 -5.02 -10.21
C SER A 52 -28.00 -5.58 -11.53
N GLY A 53 -27.08 -5.76 -12.47
CA GLY A 53 -27.40 -6.34 -13.76
C GLY A 53 -26.14 -6.60 -14.58
N VAL A 54 -26.35 -7.28 -15.70
CA VAL A 54 -25.28 -7.74 -16.59
C VAL A 54 -25.70 -7.52 -18.03
N PHE A 55 -24.78 -7.02 -18.84
CA PHE A 55 -24.94 -6.92 -20.29
C PHE A 55 -23.82 -7.70 -21.00
N PRO A 56 -24.10 -8.31 -22.16
CA PRO A 56 -23.04 -8.89 -22.99
C PRO A 56 -22.09 -7.77 -23.45
N ALA A 57 -20.79 -8.02 -23.33
CA ALA A 57 -19.76 -7.09 -23.75
C ALA A 57 -19.31 -7.39 -25.19
N ARG A 58 -18.91 -6.35 -25.91
CA ARG A 58 -18.24 -6.45 -27.21
C ARG A 58 -16.84 -5.90 -27.05
N GLN A 59 -15.85 -6.54 -27.67
CA GLN A 59 -14.49 -6.01 -27.66
C GLN A 59 -14.46 -4.57 -28.19
N GLY A 60 -13.73 -3.70 -27.50
CA GLY A 60 -13.65 -2.26 -27.81
C GLY A 60 -14.98 -1.50 -27.64
N GLY A 61 -15.91 -1.99 -26.82
CA GLY A 61 -17.17 -1.31 -26.53
C GLY A 61 -17.01 -0.03 -25.71
N LEU A 62 -18.04 0.80 -25.67
CA LEU A 62 -18.11 2.04 -24.89
C LEU A 62 -18.98 1.86 -23.64
N LEU A 63 -18.46 2.20 -22.46
CA LEU A 63 -19.27 2.45 -21.28
C LEU A 63 -19.52 3.96 -21.17
N ARG A 64 -20.78 4.39 -21.29
CA ARG A 64 -21.20 5.74 -20.94
C ARG A 64 -21.97 5.72 -19.64
N LEU A 65 -21.40 6.33 -18.60
CA LEU A 65 -22.04 6.47 -17.30
C LEU A 65 -22.18 7.95 -16.97
N THR A 66 -23.42 8.41 -16.94
CA THR A 66 -23.77 9.79 -16.55
C THR A 66 -24.61 9.75 -15.29
N THR A 67 -24.17 10.49 -14.27
CA THR A 67 -24.96 10.70 -13.07
C THR A 67 -24.85 12.12 -12.55
N ASP A 68 -25.83 12.55 -11.78
CA ASP A 68 -25.78 13.81 -11.04
C ASP A 68 -25.12 13.61 -9.67
N VAL A 69 -25.38 12.50 -9.00
CA VAL A 69 -24.82 12.20 -7.68
C VAL A 69 -24.27 10.78 -7.60
N GLY A 70 -23.15 10.64 -6.92
CA GLY A 70 -22.58 9.35 -6.54
C GLY A 70 -21.15 9.16 -7.00
N ASN A 71 -20.48 8.26 -6.28
CA ASN A 71 -19.13 7.82 -6.62
C ASN A 71 -19.20 6.79 -7.75
N ILE A 72 -18.31 6.90 -8.72
CA ILE A 72 -18.19 5.96 -9.82
C ILE A 72 -16.90 5.17 -9.62
N ARG A 73 -17.01 3.85 -9.51
CA ARG A 73 -15.89 2.93 -9.48
C ARG A 73 -15.96 2.00 -10.68
N VAL A 74 -14.96 2.06 -11.55
CA VAL A 74 -14.84 1.15 -12.69
C VAL A 74 -13.73 0.16 -12.42
N LEU A 75 -14.10 -1.11 -12.37
CA LEU A 75 -13.20 -2.24 -12.28
C LEU A 75 -12.96 -2.80 -13.68
N SER A 76 -11.73 -3.11 -14.00
CA SER A 76 -11.36 -3.67 -15.30
C SER A 76 -10.85 -5.09 -15.14
N GLY A 77 -11.26 -5.98 -16.03
CA GLY A 77 -10.87 -7.39 -15.97
C GLY A 77 -10.97 -8.11 -17.31
N GLU A 78 -10.55 -9.37 -17.32
CA GLU A 78 -10.81 -10.28 -18.45
C GLU A 78 -12.24 -10.82 -18.30
N SER A 79 -13.20 -10.11 -18.89
CA SER A 79 -14.61 -10.44 -18.87
C SER A 79 -15.17 -10.27 -20.28
N ASP A 80 -16.18 -11.06 -20.63
CA ASP A 80 -17.00 -10.91 -21.83
C ASP A 80 -18.35 -10.24 -21.53
N GLN A 81 -18.49 -9.71 -20.30
CA GLN A 81 -19.70 -9.08 -19.79
C GLN A 81 -19.38 -7.78 -19.07
N VAL A 82 -20.30 -6.82 -19.20
CA VAL A 82 -20.33 -5.61 -18.37
C VAL A 82 -21.29 -5.88 -17.22
N ARG A 83 -20.77 -5.87 -15.99
CA ARG A 83 -21.55 -6.04 -14.77
C ARG A 83 -21.63 -4.71 -14.05
N TYR A 84 -22.82 -4.33 -13.59
CA TYR A 84 -22.99 -3.15 -12.75
C TYR A 84 -23.66 -3.52 -11.43
N GLN A 85 -23.29 -2.80 -10.38
CA GLN A 85 -23.91 -2.81 -9.06
C GLN A 85 -24.06 -1.35 -8.62
N VAL A 86 -25.29 -0.93 -8.34
CA VAL A 86 -25.60 0.41 -7.84
C VAL A 86 -26.18 0.26 -6.46
N ARG A 87 -25.53 0.90 -5.48
CA ARG A 87 -26.01 0.95 -4.10
C ARG A 87 -26.47 2.37 -3.80
N VAL A 88 -27.72 2.48 -3.38
CA VAL A 88 -28.35 3.72 -2.98
C VAL A 88 -28.69 3.58 -1.49
N GLU A 89 -28.07 4.42 -0.67
CA GLU A 89 -28.21 4.40 0.78
C GLU A 89 -28.74 5.74 1.28
N THR A 90 -29.62 5.69 2.28
CA THR A 90 -30.06 6.86 3.01
C THR A 90 -30.17 6.56 4.51
N ASP A 91 -30.05 7.60 5.34
CA ASP A 91 -30.15 7.48 6.79
C ASP A 91 -31.60 7.14 7.19
N SER A 92 -31.78 6.11 8.02
CA SER A 92 -33.10 5.68 8.50
C SER A 92 -33.81 6.70 9.38
N ARG A 93 -33.09 7.70 9.89
CA ARG A 93 -33.64 8.81 10.66
C ARG A 93 -34.36 9.84 9.79
N VAL A 94 -34.23 9.76 8.46
CA VAL A 94 -34.88 10.70 7.53
C VAL A 94 -36.35 10.29 7.33
N PRO A 95 -37.32 11.20 7.55
CA PRO A 95 -38.72 10.94 7.26
C PRO A 95 -38.90 10.50 5.81
N HIS A 96 -39.64 9.43 5.57
CA HIS A 96 -39.87 8.87 4.23
C HIS A 96 -38.60 8.40 3.49
N ALA A 97 -37.59 7.89 4.21
CA ALA A 97 -36.37 7.29 3.65
C ALA A 97 -36.61 6.37 2.43
N ARG A 98 -37.64 5.50 2.47
CA ARG A 98 -38.00 4.64 1.32
C ARG A 98 -38.51 5.41 0.10
N ASN A 99 -39.21 6.53 0.29
CA ASN A 99 -39.68 7.36 -0.82
C ASN A 99 -38.52 8.12 -1.47
N LEU A 100 -37.50 8.53 -0.70
CA LEU A 100 -36.29 9.15 -1.23
C LEU A 100 -35.48 8.15 -2.08
N LEU A 101 -35.39 6.88 -1.67
CA LEU A 101 -34.77 5.83 -2.48
C LEU A 101 -35.49 5.62 -3.82
N GLY A 102 -36.83 5.58 -3.79
CA GLY A 102 -37.66 5.43 -5.00
C GLY A 102 -37.65 6.62 -5.95
N GLN A 103 -37.16 7.80 -5.51
CA GLN A 103 -37.03 9.00 -6.35
C GLN A 103 -35.76 9.00 -7.19
N PHE A 104 -34.79 8.13 -6.90
CA PHE A 104 -33.60 7.99 -7.71
C PHE A 104 -33.91 7.21 -9.00
N GLU A 105 -33.94 7.93 -10.11
CA GLU A 105 -34.17 7.36 -11.44
C GLU A 105 -32.88 6.72 -11.94
N PHE A 106 -32.95 5.41 -12.17
CA PHE A 106 -31.83 4.62 -12.68
C PHE A 106 -32.26 3.89 -13.96
N VAL A 107 -31.49 4.09 -15.03
CA VAL A 107 -31.69 3.40 -16.31
C VAL A 107 -30.35 2.84 -16.77
N ALA A 108 -30.30 1.53 -16.98
CA ALA A 108 -29.18 0.87 -17.63
C ALA A 108 -29.69 0.14 -18.87
N ARG A 109 -29.04 0.35 -20.01
CA ARG A 109 -29.41 -0.27 -21.28
C ARG A 109 -28.20 -0.62 -22.11
N SER A 110 -28.28 -1.75 -22.82
CA SER A 110 -27.33 -2.08 -23.87
C SER A 110 -27.70 -1.33 -25.15
N VAL A 111 -26.70 -0.76 -25.79
CA VAL A 111 -26.77 -0.09 -27.09
C VAL A 111 -25.82 -0.79 -28.06
N PHE A 112 -25.91 -0.50 -29.36
CA PHE A 112 -25.12 -1.19 -30.36
C PHE A 112 -23.59 -1.08 -30.14
N ASP A 113 -23.14 0.07 -29.63
CA ASP A 113 -21.73 0.42 -29.39
C ASP A 113 -21.28 0.18 -27.93
N GLY A 114 -22.13 -0.36 -27.06
CA GLY A 114 -21.75 -0.70 -25.68
C GLY A 114 -22.89 -0.61 -24.66
N VAL A 115 -22.64 0.06 -23.54
CA VAL A 115 -23.57 0.15 -22.40
C VAL A 115 -23.73 1.59 -21.96
N VAL A 116 -24.98 2.02 -21.79
CA VAL A 116 -25.33 3.33 -21.26
C VAL A 116 -25.99 3.17 -19.90
N ILE A 117 -25.44 3.82 -18.89
CA ILE A 117 -25.95 3.89 -17.52
C ILE A 117 -26.24 5.36 -17.19
N THR A 118 -27.48 5.64 -16.81
CA THR A 118 -27.91 6.97 -16.39
C THR A 118 -28.50 6.90 -14.98
N GLY A 119 -27.99 7.74 -14.07
CA GLY A 119 -28.55 7.95 -12.74
C GLY A 119 -28.93 9.41 -12.55
N ASN A 120 -30.16 9.69 -12.12
CA ASN A 120 -30.67 11.04 -11.94
C ASN A 120 -31.45 11.14 -10.63
N LEU A 121 -31.13 12.15 -9.82
CA LEU A 121 -31.87 12.56 -8.66
C LEU A 121 -32.59 13.90 -8.97
N PRO A 122 -33.92 13.88 -9.19
CA PRO A 122 -34.67 15.09 -9.47
C PRO A 122 -34.45 16.16 -8.40
N ARG A 123 -34.28 17.44 -8.78
CA ARG A 123 -34.00 18.54 -7.83
C ARG A 123 -35.02 18.68 -6.68
N ARG A 124 -36.25 18.20 -6.86
CA ARG A 124 -37.30 18.18 -5.82
C ARG A 124 -37.05 17.11 -4.74
N ALA A 125 -36.24 16.09 -5.02
CA ALA A 125 -35.91 14.96 -4.16
C ALA A 125 -34.70 15.21 -3.23
N ALA A 126 -33.96 16.31 -3.42
CA ALA A 126 -32.70 16.60 -2.73
C ALA A 126 -32.85 17.03 -1.25
N GLN A 127 -33.98 16.77 -0.59
CA GLN A 127 -34.23 17.14 0.81
C GLN A 127 -33.75 16.08 1.82
N GLY A 128 -32.62 15.43 1.57
CA GLY A 128 -32.02 14.47 2.50
C GLY A 128 -30.66 13.93 2.03
N PRO A 129 -29.81 13.40 2.94
CA PRO A 129 -28.56 12.76 2.58
C PRO A 129 -28.84 11.44 1.83
N LEU A 130 -28.52 11.42 0.53
CA LEU A 130 -28.54 10.24 -0.32
C LEU A 130 -27.12 9.92 -0.74
N PHE A 131 -26.68 8.69 -0.47
CA PHE A 131 -25.37 8.19 -0.86
C PHE A 131 -25.55 7.20 -2.00
N VAL A 132 -24.99 7.53 -3.16
CA VAL A 132 -25.04 6.67 -4.34
C VAL A 132 -23.63 6.19 -4.66
N SER A 133 -23.47 4.90 -4.91
CA SER A 133 -22.23 4.32 -5.41
C SER A 133 -22.51 3.41 -6.59
N PHE A 134 -21.75 3.63 -7.66
CA PHE A 134 -21.76 2.81 -8.87
C PHE A 134 -20.47 2.00 -8.89
N GLU A 135 -20.59 0.69 -8.92
CA GLU A 135 -19.48 -0.21 -9.20
C GLU A 135 -19.76 -0.91 -10.53
N VAL A 136 -18.92 -0.67 -11.53
CA VAL A 136 -19.09 -1.25 -12.88
C VAL A 136 -17.84 -2.01 -13.26
N SER A 137 -17.98 -3.30 -13.52
CA SER A 137 -16.92 -4.14 -14.07
C SER A 137 -17.02 -4.19 -15.59
N VAL A 138 -15.95 -3.81 -16.27
CA VAL A 138 -15.84 -3.80 -17.73
C VAL A 138 -14.63 -4.59 -18.23
N PRO A 139 -14.64 -5.05 -19.49
CA PRO A 139 -13.45 -5.60 -20.12
C PRO A 139 -12.33 -4.55 -20.25
N GLN A 140 -11.06 -4.97 -20.23
CA GLN A 140 -9.91 -4.05 -20.26
C GLN A 140 -9.77 -3.21 -21.53
N ASP A 141 -10.36 -3.62 -22.64
CA ASP A 141 -10.28 -2.93 -23.94
C ASP A 141 -11.38 -1.87 -24.14
N TYR A 142 -12.25 -1.68 -23.14
CA TYR A 142 -13.36 -0.73 -23.23
C TYR A 142 -12.91 0.72 -23.25
N HIS A 143 -13.73 1.55 -23.90
CA HIS A 143 -13.70 3.00 -23.81
C HIS A 143 -14.64 3.47 -22.70
N LEU A 144 -14.26 4.52 -21.98
CA LEU A 144 -15.04 5.05 -20.86
C LEU A 144 -15.40 6.51 -21.07
N ASP A 145 -16.69 6.82 -21.00
CA ASP A 145 -17.25 8.16 -20.89
C ASP A 145 -17.97 8.27 -19.54
N LEU A 146 -17.30 8.81 -18.53
CA LEU A 146 -17.78 8.91 -17.17
C LEU A 146 -18.04 10.38 -16.81
N SER A 147 -19.24 10.67 -16.31
CA SER A 147 -19.63 12.01 -15.89
C SER A 147 -20.42 11.95 -14.58
N THR A 148 -19.98 12.69 -13.57
CA THR A 148 -20.75 12.91 -12.33
C THR A 148 -20.79 14.40 -11.97
N GLN A 149 -21.91 14.93 -11.46
CA GLN A 149 -21.87 16.31 -10.91
C GLN A 149 -21.24 16.29 -9.51
N ALA A 150 -21.61 15.32 -8.67
CA ALA A 150 -21.11 15.19 -7.31
C ALA A 150 -20.64 13.76 -7.02
N GLY A 151 -19.35 13.59 -6.76
CA GLY A 151 -18.75 12.30 -6.39
C GLY A 151 -17.38 12.10 -7.03
N SER A 152 -16.63 11.15 -6.49
CA SER A 152 -15.30 10.80 -7.01
C SER A 152 -15.41 9.72 -8.08
N ILE A 153 -14.47 9.76 -9.03
CA ILE A 153 -14.35 8.76 -10.09
C ILE A 153 -13.05 7.97 -9.84
N GLU A 154 -13.17 6.66 -9.66
CA GLU A 154 -12.04 5.74 -9.55
C GLU A 154 -12.11 4.75 -10.70
N VAL A 155 -11.04 4.66 -11.49
CA VAL A 155 -10.93 3.77 -12.65
C VAL A 155 -9.65 2.97 -12.52
N GLN A 156 -9.77 1.65 -12.56
CA GLN A 156 -8.61 0.75 -12.62
C GLN A 156 -7.93 0.78 -14.00
N ASP A 157 -6.91 -0.05 -14.19
CA ASP A 157 -6.11 -0.11 -15.41
C ASP A 157 -6.95 -0.47 -16.64
N ILE A 158 -6.97 0.38 -17.65
CA ILE A 158 -7.74 0.15 -18.88
C ILE A 158 -6.90 0.44 -20.12
N LYS A 159 -7.05 -0.38 -21.15
CA LYS A 159 -6.29 -0.23 -22.41
C LYS A 159 -6.93 0.80 -23.33
N GLY A 160 -8.24 1.02 -23.21
CA GLY A 160 -8.99 1.94 -24.05
C GLY A 160 -8.81 3.42 -23.71
N ARG A 161 -9.69 4.25 -24.28
CA ARG A 161 -9.74 5.70 -24.03
C ARG A 161 -10.52 5.97 -22.75
N VAL A 162 -10.16 7.04 -22.04
CA VAL A 162 -10.90 7.46 -20.84
C VAL A 162 -11.26 8.93 -20.95
N SER A 163 -12.54 9.25 -20.79
CA SER A 163 -13.05 10.60 -20.57
C SER A 163 -13.79 10.61 -19.24
N ALA A 164 -13.22 11.25 -18.22
CA ALA A 164 -13.79 11.31 -16.88
C ALA A 164 -13.97 12.76 -16.44
N VAL A 165 -15.20 13.15 -16.13
CA VAL A 165 -15.56 14.52 -15.73
C VAL A 165 -16.33 14.48 -14.42
N THR A 166 -15.88 15.26 -13.44
CA THR A 166 -16.60 15.48 -12.17
C THR A 166 -16.68 16.97 -11.85
N ALA A 167 -17.71 17.47 -11.17
CA ALA A 167 -17.67 18.85 -10.68
C ALA A 167 -16.91 18.92 -9.34
N GLY A 168 -17.28 18.09 -8.36
CA GLY A 168 -16.75 18.23 -6.99
C GLY A 168 -15.69 17.22 -6.55
N GLY A 169 -15.62 16.04 -7.16
CA GLY A 169 -14.84 14.93 -6.62
C GLY A 169 -13.42 14.79 -7.15
N ASN A 170 -12.70 13.83 -6.57
CA ASN A 170 -11.38 13.43 -7.05
C ASN A 170 -11.52 12.49 -8.24
N ILE A 171 -10.54 12.51 -9.14
CA ILE A 171 -10.40 11.53 -10.20
C ILE A 171 -9.13 10.74 -9.95
N THR A 172 -9.27 9.43 -9.77
CA THR A 172 -8.15 8.49 -9.67
C THR A 172 -8.24 7.52 -10.83
N LEU A 173 -7.20 7.47 -11.64
CA LEU A 173 -7.07 6.57 -12.77
C LEU A 173 -5.77 5.76 -12.61
N GLY A 174 -5.86 4.45 -12.81
CA GLY A 174 -4.70 3.58 -12.95
C GLY A 174 -3.95 3.84 -14.25
N ASN A 175 -3.56 2.77 -14.94
CA ASN A 175 -2.91 2.83 -16.24
C ASN A 175 -3.94 2.97 -17.35
N ALA A 176 -3.78 3.95 -18.24
CA ALA A 176 -4.61 4.11 -19.43
C ALA A 176 -3.80 3.85 -20.71
N GLY A 177 -4.23 2.91 -21.55
CA GLY A 177 -3.54 2.61 -22.81
C GLY A 177 -3.77 3.66 -23.91
N GLY A 178 -4.94 4.28 -23.92
CA GLY A 178 -5.35 5.24 -24.95
C GLY A 178 -5.33 6.72 -24.51
N PRO A 179 -5.90 7.62 -25.34
CA PRO A 179 -6.07 9.03 -25.01
C PRO A 179 -6.98 9.21 -23.78
N THR A 180 -6.59 10.14 -22.91
CA THR A 180 -7.16 10.30 -21.59
C THR A 180 -7.51 11.77 -21.32
N ARG A 181 -8.77 12.06 -21.01
CA ARG A 181 -9.30 13.38 -20.65
C ARG A 181 -9.90 13.34 -19.24
N LEU A 182 -9.32 14.10 -18.31
CA LEU A 182 -9.73 14.15 -16.91
C LEU A 182 -10.04 15.59 -16.52
N GLU A 183 -11.24 15.86 -16.02
CA GLU A 183 -11.67 17.20 -15.62
C GLU A 183 -12.38 17.20 -14.27
N THR A 184 -11.95 18.07 -13.37
CA THR A 184 -12.62 18.31 -12.08
C THR A 184 -12.68 19.80 -11.77
N GLN A 185 -13.66 20.30 -11.01
CA GLN A 185 -13.62 21.70 -10.55
C GLN A 185 -12.87 21.79 -9.21
N GLY A 186 -13.21 20.96 -8.23
CA GLY A 186 -12.61 21.05 -6.89
C GLY A 186 -11.52 20.03 -6.57
N GLY A 187 -11.57 18.85 -7.18
CA GLY A 187 -10.82 17.69 -6.70
C GLY A 187 -9.39 17.58 -7.24
N HIS A 188 -8.68 16.59 -6.71
CA HIS A 188 -7.38 16.15 -7.19
C HIS A 188 -7.53 15.18 -8.36
N ILE A 189 -6.59 15.27 -9.30
CA ILE A 189 -6.46 14.30 -10.39
C ILE A 189 -5.18 13.51 -10.15
N THR A 190 -5.31 12.19 -10.03
CA THR A 190 -4.17 11.27 -9.97
C THR A 190 -4.32 10.27 -11.09
N VAL A 191 -3.32 10.20 -11.97
CA VAL A 191 -3.20 9.18 -13.01
C VAL A 191 -1.85 8.49 -12.89
N GLN A 192 -1.83 7.16 -12.98
CA GLN A 192 -0.59 6.40 -12.92
C GLN A 192 0.20 6.58 -14.22
N ASP A 193 -0.13 5.86 -15.29
CA ASP A 193 0.55 6.01 -16.58
C ASP A 193 -0.46 6.17 -17.72
N VAL A 194 -0.08 6.91 -18.77
CA VAL A 194 -0.90 7.15 -19.96
C VAL A 194 -0.10 6.79 -21.21
N GLY A 195 -0.58 5.79 -21.95
CA GLY A 195 -0.01 5.33 -23.21
C GLY A 195 -0.29 6.26 -24.40
N GLY A 196 -1.33 7.09 -24.31
CA GLY A 196 -1.70 8.09 -25.32
C GLY A 196 -1.46 9.54 -24.89
N GLU A 197 -2.31 10.45 -25.39
CA GLU A 197 -2.36 11.84 -24.98
C GLU A 197 -3.09 12.02 -23.64
N LEU A 198 -2.61 12.93 -22.80
CA LEU A 198 -3.25 13.32 -21.54
C LEU A 198 -3.74 14.76 -21.60
N THR A 199 -5.03 14.98 -21.36
CA THR A 199 -5.59 16.29 -21.01
C THR A 199 -6.13 16.22 -19.59
N ALA A 200 -5.54 16.96 -18.65
CA ALA A 200 -5.97 16.97 -17.25
C ALA A 200 -6.17 18.41 -16.76
N THR A 201 -7.40 18.74 -16.33
CA THR A 201 -7.75 20.10 -15.86
C THR A 201 -8.45 20.06 -14.51
N THR A 202 -7.99 20.88 -13.56
CA THR A 202 -8.67 21.11 -12.27
C THR A 202 -8.74 22.60 -11.91
N ALA A 203 -9.79 23.07 -11.23
CA ALA A 203 -9.82 24.48 -10.82
C ALA A 203 -8.97 24.74 -9.56
N GLY A 204 -8.86 23.80 -8.62
CA GLY A 204 -8.12 24.01 -7.37
C GLY A 204 -7.18 22.89 -6.94
N GLY A 205 -7.38 21.67 -7.42
CA GLY A 205 -6.66 20.51 -6.91
C GLY A 205 -5.24 20.34 -7.47
N HIS A 206 -4.49 19.45 -6.83
CA HIS A 206 -3.25 18.91 -7.36
C HIS A 206 -3.49 17.96 -8.53
N ILE A 207 -2.57 17.99 -9.49
CA ILE A 207 -2.51 17.00 -10.56
C ILE A 207 -1.21 16.20 -10.41
N ARG A 208 -1.35 14.88 -10.31
CA ARG A 208 -0.23 13.93 -10.36
C ARG A 208 -0.41 13.03 -11.57
N ALA A 209 0.59 13.00 -12.44
CA ALA A 209 0.68 12.07 -13.55
C ALA A 209 2.03 11.36 -13.51
N GLY A 210 2.05 10.05 -13.75
CA GLY A 210 3.30 9.32 -13.97
C GLY A 210 3.84 9.55 -15.37
N VAL A 211 3.99 8.47 -16.14
CA VAL A 211 4.57 8.51 -17.49
C VAL A 211 3.48 8.72 -18.53
N VAL A 212 3.62 9.79 -19.32
CA VAL A 212 2.77 10.06 -20.48
C VAL A 212 3.59 9.81 -21.74
N LYS A 213 3.23 8.80 -22.53
CA LYS A 213 3.96 8.46 -23.77
C LYS A 213 3.68 9.48 -24.89
N GLY A 214 2.46 10.00 -24.97
CA GLY A 214 2.05 11.01 -25.95
C GLY A 214 2.23 12.45 -25.47
N ASN A 215 1.39 13.35 -25.99
CA ASN A 215 1.34 14.75 -25.59
C ASN A 215 0.63 14.92 -24.24
N ALA A 216 0.95 15.98 -23.52
CA ALA A 216 0.33 16.26 -22.22
C ALA A 216 -0.10 17.73 -22.11
N VAL A 217 -1.37 17.99 -21.82
CA VAL A 217 -1.90 19.31 -21.46
C VAL A 217 -2.43 19.21 -20.04
N VAL A 218 -1.73 19.83 -19.10
CA VAL A 218 -2.05 19.75 -17.67
C VAL A 218 -2.23 21.15 -17.10
N ARG A 219 -3.43 21.44 -16.58
CA ARG A 219 -3.79 22.78 -16.10
C ARG A 219 -4.43 22.71 -14.72
N THR A 220 -3.99 23.56 -13.80
CA THR A 220 -4.64 23.72 -12.49
C THR A 220 -4.78 25.18 -12.11
N GLY A 221 -5.89 25.57 -11.50
CA GLY A 221 -6.07 26.96 -11.07
C GLY A 221 -5.29 27.34 -9.81
N GLY A 222 -4.77 26.38 -9.03
CA GLY A 222 -4.03 26.69 -7.79
C GLY A 222 -3.14 25.58 -7.23
N GLY A 223 -3.38 24.32 -7.60
CA GLY A 223 -2.62 23.20 -7.06
C GLY A 223 -1.24 23.01 -7.70
N HIS A 224 -0.42 22.19 -7.06
CA HIS A 224 0.80 21.62 -7.63
C HIS A 224 0.53 20.67 -8.81
N ILE A 225 1.42 20.75 -9.80
CA ILE A 225 1.51 19.77 -10.89
C ILE A 225 2.77 18.94 -10.66
N ARG A 226 2.63 17.61 -10.64
CA ARG A 226 3.76 16.68 -10.71
C ARG A 226 3.58 15.76 -11.90
N VAL A 227 4.58 15.72 -12.77
CA VAL A 227 4.65 14.80 -13.91
C VAL A 227 5.96 14.05 -13.85
N VAL A 228 5.93 12.72 -13.93
CA VAL A 228 7.18 11.92 -13.91
C VAL A 228 7.90 12.07 -15.24
N SER A 229 7.23 11.79 -16.36
CA SER A 229 7.87 11.87 -17.67
C SER A 229 6.86 12.14 -18.77
N VAL A 230 7.26 12.93 -19.77
CA VAL A 230 6.49 13.11 -21.01
C VAL A 230 7.35 12.73 -22.22
N GLY A 231 6.81 11.87 -23.08
CA GLY A 231 7.43 11.45 -24.33
C GLY A 231 7.19 12.42 -25.49
N GLY A 232 5.99 13.01 -25.57
CA GLY A 232 5.63 14.03 -26.56
C GLY A 232 5.78 15.47 -26.05
N THR A 233 5.03 16.40 -26.65
CA THR A 233 5.01 17.80 -26.21
C THR A 233 4.16 17.97 -24.94
N ALA A 234 4.67 18.69 -23.94
CA ALA A 234 3.96 18.95 -22.70
C ALA A 234 3.71 20.44 -22.50
N ARG A 235 2.49 20.79 -22.07
CA ARG A 235 2.09 22.12 -21.62
C ARG A 235 1.53 22.02 -20.21
N LEU A 236 2.27 22.55 -19.24
CA LEU A 236 1.96 22.49 -17.82
C LEU A 236 1.71 23.90 -17.28
N GLU A 237 0.53 24.16 -16.74
CA GLU A 237 0.15 25.50 -16.28
C GLU A 237 -0.52 25.49 -14.91
N THR A 238 -0.07 26.38 -14.02
CA THR A 238 -0.74 26.64 -12.74
C THR A 238 -0.72 28.11 -12.38
N THR A 239 -1.72 28.61 -11.67
CA THR A 239 -1.73 30.02 -11.25
C THR A 239 -0.79 30.25 -10.06
N GLY A 240 -0.73 29.34 -9.10
CA GLY A 240 0.05 29.53 -7.86
C GLY A 240 0.86 28.33 -7.39
N GLY A 241 0.62 27.15 -7.95
CA GLY A 241 1.30 25.93 -7.51
C GLY A 241 2.72 25.79 -8.06
N ASN A 242 3.51 24.97 -7.38
CA ASN A 242 4.76 24.43 -7.93
C ASN A 242 4.49 23.47 -9.10
N ILE A 243 5.40 23.47 -10.07
CA ILE A 243 5.44 22.48 -11.15
C ILE A 243 6.70 21.64 -10.97
N THR A 244 6.55 20.32 -10.93
CA THR A 244 7.67 19.39 -10.88
C THR A 244 7.60 18.42 -12.06
N VAL A 245 8.68 18.36 -12.84
CA VAL A 245 8.85 17.42 -13.95
C VAL A 245 10.12 16.63 -13.71
N GLU A 246 10.03 15.31 -13.54
CA GLU A 246 11.23 14.51 -13.28
C GLU A 246 12.07 14.36 -14.56
N ARG A 247 11.43 14.11 -15.71
CA ARG A 247 12.11 13.97 -17.00
C ARG A 247 11.32 14.60 -18.16
N ALA A 248 11.92 15.61 -18.78
CA ALA A 248 11.45 16.23 -20.01
C ALA A 248 12.20 15.63 -21.20
N SER A 249 11.64 14.59 -21.82
CA SER A 249 12.29 13.86 -22.93
C SER A 249 12.20 14.61 -24.27
N SER A 250 11.17 15.44 -24.44
CA SER A 250 10.89 16.22 -25.64
C SER A 250 10.60 17.68 -25.25
N HIS A 251 9.73 18.38 -25.99
CA HIS A 251 9.41 19.78 -25.70
C HIS A 251 8.48 19.95 -24.51
N VAL A 252 8.90 20.67 -23.48
CA VAL A 252 8.09 20.94 -22.28
C VAL A 252 8.00 22.44 -22.03
N THR A 253 6.78 22.97 -22.06
CA THR A 253 6.45 24.32 -21.60
C THR A 253 5.82 24.25 -20.22
N ALA A 254 6.45 24.88 -19.22
CA ALA A 254 5.93 24.97 -17.85
C ALA A 254 5.73 26.43 -17.46
N THR A 255 4.54 26.81 -17.01
CA THR A 255 4.23 28.18 -16.59
C THR A 255 3.52 28.20 -15.25
N THR A 256 4.05 28.96 -14.28
CA THR A 256 3.39 29.22 -13.00
C THR A 256 3.33 30.71 -12.68
N GLY A 257 2.27 31.16 -12.01
CA GLY A 257 2.17 32.56 -11.58
C GLY A 257 2.95 32.86 -10.30
N GLY A 258 3.12 31.89 -9.39
CA GLY A 258 3.73 32.13 -8.07
C GLY A 258 4.44 30.95 -7.41
N GLY A 259 4.56 29.81 -8.09
CA GLY A 259 5.26 28.63 -7.56
C GLY A 259 6.69 28.44 -8.07
N ARG A 260 7.41 27.52 -7.43
CA ARG A 260 8.70 27.02 -7.93
C ARG A 260 8.48 26.07 -9.12
N ILE A 261 9.35 26.15 -10.11
CA ILE A 261 9.45 25.14 -11.17
C ILE A 261 10.70 24.30 -10.96
N ASP A 262 10.52 22.98 -10.86
CA ASP A 262 11.59 22.00 -10.66
C ASP A 262 11.64 21.02 -11.83
N PHE A 263 12.78 20.94 -12.52
CA PHE A 263 13.08 19.91 -13.51
C PHE A 263 14.20 19.00 -12.99
N GLY A 264 13.99 17.69 -13.06
CA GLY A 264 15.06 16.72 -12.85
C GLY A 264 16.01 16.71 -14.04
N GLU A 265 15.55 16.16 -15.15
CA GLU A 265 16.31 16.02 -16.38
C GLU A 265 15.61 16.73 -17.55
N ALA A 266 16.28 17.71 -18.15
CA ALA A 266 15.85 18.42 -19.36
C ALA A 266 16.58 17.85 -20.58
N ALA A 267 16.13 16.69 -21.06
CA ALA A 267 16.67 16.02 -22.24
C ALA A 267 16.25 16.69 -23.56
N GLY A 268 15.00 17.09 -23.66
CA GLY A 268 14.45 17.86 -24.79
C GLY A 268 14.46 19.37 -24.56
N ALA A 269 13.75 20.09 -25.42
CA ALA A 269 13.64 21.55 -25.33
C ALA A 269 12.73 21.97 -24.17
N VAL A 270 13.24 22.75 -23.22
CA VAL A 270 12.47 23.20 -22.05
C VAL A 270 12.25 24.70 -22.09
N TRP A 271 11.00 25.13 -21.92
CA TRP A 271 10.64 26.52 -21.67
C TRP A 271 9.91 26.60 -20.34
N ALA A 272 10.52 27.26 -19.36
CA ALA A 272 9.92 27.46 -18.04
C ALA A 272 9.75 28.94 -17.72
N ARG A 273 8.56 29.33 -17.24
CA ARG A 273 8.30 30.70 -16.79
C ARG A 273 7.61 30.73 -15.43
N THR A 274 8.14 31.52 -14.51
CA THR A 274 7.50 31.77 -13.22
C THR A 274 7.35 33.26 -12.92
N GLY A 275 6.17 33.66 -12.44
CA GLY A 275 5.93 35.01 -11.92
C GLY A 275 6.47 35.21 -10.49
N GLY A 276 6.62 34.12 -9.73
CA GLY A 276 7.14 34.15 -8.36
C GLY A 276 7.63 32.77 -7.92
N GLY A 277 8.73 32.71 -7.19
CA GLY A 277 9.42 31.47 -6.85
C GLY A 277 10.58 31.17 -7.80
N GLY A 278 11.53 30.33 -7.35
CA GLY A 278 12.71 30.01 -8.15
C GLY A 278 12.44 29.00 -9.27
N ILE A 279 13.39 28.88 -10.19
CA ILE A 279 13.44 27.78 -11.16
C ILE A 279 14.68 26.95 -10.86
N ARG A 280 14.53 25.64 -10.74
CA ARG A 280 15.67 24.74 -10.54
C ARG A 280 15.64 23.63 -11.58
N VAL A 281 16.78 23.43 -12.23
CA VAL A 281 16.99 22.34 -13.18
C VAL A 281 18.22 21.55 -12.72
N LEU A 282 18.06 20.25 -12.44
CA LEU A 282 19.18 19.44 -11.97
C LEU A 282 20.14 19.13 -13.12
N GLN A 283 19.62 18.79 -14.30
CA GLN A 283 20.43 18.46 -15.47
C GLN A 283 19.84 19.06 -16.76
N VAL A 284 20.65 19.87 -17.45
CA VAL A 284 20.32 20.50 -18.73
C VAL A 284 21.08 19.79 -19.84
N LEU A 285 20.39 19.04 -20.69
CA LEU A 285 20.96 18.34 -21.85
C LEU A 285 20.52 19.00 -23.17
N GLY A 286 19.23 19.36 -23.26
CA GLY A 286 18.64 20.03 -24.41
C GLY A 286 18.61 21.56 -24.26
N PRO A 287 18.18 22.29 -25.31
CA PRO A 287 18.05 23.75 -25.27
C PRO A 287 17.01 24.15 -24.23
N THR A 288 17.44 25.02 -23.30
CA THR A 288 16.62 25.36 -22.12
C THR A 288 16.50 26.87 -21.98
N GLU A 289 15.25 27.36 -21.95
CA GLU A 289 14.89 28.76 -21.78
C GLU A 289 14.08 28.94 -20.48
N LEU A 290 14.60 29.75 -19.56
CA LEU A 290 14.06 29.93 -18.22
C LEU A 290 13.86 31.42 -17.94
N GLU A 291 12.67 31.77 -17.49
CA GLU A 291 12.30 33.15 -17.16
C GLU A 291 11.66 33.21 -15.77
N ALA A 292 12.25 33.97 -14.85
CA ALA A 292 11.71 34.17 -13.51
C ALA A 292 11.56 35.66 -13.20
N THR A 293 10.34 36.14 -12.97
CA THR A 293 10.15 37.55 -12.57
C THR A 293 10.75 37.79 -11.19
N VAL A 294 10.42 36.92 -10.22
CA VAL A 294 10.95 36.98 -8.85
C VAL A 294 11.37 35.58 -8.41
N GLY A 295 12.64 35.40 -8.07
CA GLY A 295 13.18 34.14 -7.57
C GLY A 295 14.50 33.76 -8.24
N SER A 296 15.27 32.91 -7.57
CA SER A 296 16.57 32.48 -8.10
C SER A 296 16.44 31.36 -9.12
N ILE A 297 17.33 31.37 -10.13
CA ILE A 297 17.47 30.28 -11.10
C ILE A 297 18.69 29.45 -10.74
N GLN A 298 18.52 28.15 -10.57
CA GLN A 298 19.57 27.21 -10.17
C GLN A 298 19.72 26.10 -11.21
N LEU A 299 20.92 25.98 -11.80
CA LEU A 299 21.24 25.03 -12.86
C LEU A 299 22.41 24.14 -12.44
N LEU A 300 22.14 22.95 -11.90
CA LEU A 300 23.19 22.15 -11.25
C LEU A 300 24.14 21.44 -12.23
N LYS A 301 23.67 20.99 -13.38
CA LYS A 301 24.54 20.33 -14.37
C LYS A 301 24.17 20.77 -15.78
N VAL A 302 24.94 21.72 -16.31
CA VAL A 302 24.71 22.28 -17.64
C VAL A 302 25.61 21.57 -18.66
N LEU A 303 24.96 20.83 -19.58
CA LEU A 303 25.57 20.09 -20.70
C LEU A 303 25.07 20.58 -22.08
N GLY A 304 23.93 21.28 -22.12
CA GLY A 304 23.34 21.89 -23.31
C GLY A 304 23.28 23.44 -23.22
N PRO A 305 22.82 24.10 -24.30
CA PRO A 305 22.70 25.56 -24.34
C PRO A 305 21.56 26.04 -23.43
N VAL A 306 21.82 27.13 -22.70
CA VAL A 306 20.86 27.69 -21.75
C VAL A 306 20.69 29.20 -21.93
N ARG A 307 19.44 29.65 -21.91
CA ARG A 307 19.04 31.03 -21.77
C ARG A 307 18.26 31.17 -20.47
N ALA A 308 18.82 31.85 -19.48
CA ALA A 308 18.14 32.09 -18.22
C ALA A 308 18.06 33.60 -17.95
N SER A 309 16.86 34.10 -17.64
CA SER A 309 16.62 35.49 -17.29
C SER A 309 15.86 35.60 -15.98
N THR A 310 16.27 36.53 -15.12
CA THR A 310 15.48 36.91 -13.94
C THR A 310 15.50 38.39 -13.68
N SER A 311 14.36 38.97 -13.28
CA SER A 311 14.31 40.39 -12.92
C SER A 311 14.76 40.64 -11.48
N SER A 312 14.42 39.76 -10.54
CA SER A 312 14.87 39.88 -9.15
C SER A 312 15.22 38.50 -8.58
N GLY A 313 16.50 38.25 -8.37
CA GLY A 313 17.00 36.98 -7.87
C GLY A 313 18.36 36.61 -8.45
N ASN A 314 19.02 35.64 -7.81
CA ASN A 314 20.34 35.21 -8.24
C ASN A 314 20.24 34.12 -9.31
N ILE A 315 21.20 34.10 -10.23
CA ILE A 315 21.38 32.97 -11.15
C ILE A 315 22.63 32.21 -10.72
N THR A 316 22.49 30.91 -10.47
CA THR A 316 23.63 30.03 -10.19
C THR A 316 23.67 28.91 -11.21
N ALA A 317 24.79 28.79 -11.93
CA ALA A 317 24.96 27.79 -12.98
C ALA A 317 26.28 27.04 -12.85
N TRP A 318 26.19 25.71 -12.92
CA TRP A 318 27.33 24.79 -12.88
C TRP A 318 27.49 24.12 -14.24
N PHE A 319 28.49 24.55 -14.99
CA PHE A 319 28.79 23.99 -16.31
C PHE A 319 29.64 22.72 -16.18
N SER A 320 29.38 21.76 -17.05
CA SER A 320 30.13 20.51 -17.11
C SER A 320 31.17 20.52 -18.25
N LYS A 321 32.21 19.69 -18.13
CA LYS A 321 33.25 19.56 -19.17
C LYS A 321 32.70 18.98 -20.48
N ASP A 322 31.65 18.15 -20.39
CA ASP A 322 31.05 17.45 -21.53
C ASP A 322 29.99 18.32 -22.22
N LEU A 323 30.12 19.65 -22.12
CA LEU A 323 29.24 20.61 -22.77
C LEU A 323 29.29 20.35 -24.28
N LYS A 324 28.25 19.69 -24.81
CA LYS A 324 28.09 19.42 -26.24
C LYS A 324 27.48 20.67 -26.85
N VAL A 325 28.30 21.70 -26.98
CA VAL A 325 27.81 23.04 -27.28
C VAL A 325 27.33 23.10 -28.73
N GLN A 326 26.02 23.24 -28.94
CA GLN A 326 25.39 23.55 -30.23
C GLN A 326 24.81 24.99 -30.25
N GLY A 327 25.20 25.88 -29.33
CA GLY A 327 24.75 27.28 -29.35
C GLY A 327 25.18 28.12 -28.14
N PRO A 328 25.14 29.46 -28.26
CA PRO A 328 25.57 30.37 -27.19
C PRO A 328 24.69 30.24 -25.95
N SER A 329 25.30 30.34 -24.77
CA SER A 329 24.58 30.38 -23.48
C SER A 329 24.49 31.81 -22.98
N GLN A 330 23.34 32.18 -22.40
CA GLN A 330 23.09 33.53 -21.92
C GLN A 330 22.41 33.51 -20.55
N LEU A 331 23.00 34.22 -19.59
CA LEU A 331 22.45 34.42 -18.25
C LEU A 331 22.23 35.93 -18.03
N ILE A 332 20.99 36.32 -17.74
CA ILE A 332 20.60 37.73 -17.58
C ILE A 332 19.93 37.91 -16.22
N CYS A 333 20.38 38.89 -15.46
CA CYS A 333 19.76 39.26 -14.18
C CYS A 333 19.54 40.78 -14.15
N ASP A 334 18.36 41.28 -13.85
CA ASP A 334 18.21 42.74 -13.67
C ASP A 334 18.75 43.15 -12.30
N GLN A 335 18.21 42.57 -11.23
CA GLN A 335 18.65 42.78 -9.84
C GLN A 335 19.07 41.46 -9.18
N GLY A 336 20.37 41.29 -8.96
CA GLY A 336 20.92 40.09 -8.32
C GLY A 336 22.27 39.64 -8.88
N ASP A 337 22.87 38.69 -8.18
CA ASP A 337 24.18 38.18 -8.51
C ASP A 337 24.08 37.02 -9.52
N ILE A 338 25.05 36.96 -10.45
CA ILE A 338 25.25 35.82 -11.32
C ILE A 338 26.49 35.07 -10.85
N VAL A 339 26.33 33.81 -10.47
CA VAL A 339 27.43 32.94 -10.02
C VAL A 339 27.56 31.78 -10.99
N VAL A 340 28.71 31.68 -11.64
CA VAL A 340 29.01 30.61 -12.60
C VAL A 340 30.19 29.80 -12.13
N TYR A 341 30.01 28.48 -12.14
CA TYR A 341 31.07 27.51 -11.88
C TYR A 341 31.47 26.85 -13.20
N LEU A 342 32.76 26.95 -13.52
CA LEU A 342 33.36 26.44 -14.75
C LEU A 342 34.40 25.35 -14.41
N PRO A 343 34.42 24.21 -15.13
CA PRO A 343 35.49 23.22 -15.00
C PRO A 343 36.81 23.77 -15.55
N LYS A 344 37.94 23.36 -14.96
CA LYS A 344 39.28 23.80 -15.38
C LYS A 344 39.61 23.46 -16.83
N GLN A 345 39.00 22.44 -17.41
CA GLN A 345 39.29 21.94 -18.76
C GLN A 345 38.30 22.42 -19.82
N LEU A 346 37.29 23.23 -19.46
CA LEU A 346 36.27 23.69 -20.40
C LEU A 346 36.81 24.82 -21.28
N ALA A 347 36.68 24.70 -22.59
CA ALA A 347 37.03 25.73 -23.56
C ALA A 347 35.84 26.66 -23.81
N ILE A 348 35.91 27.90 -23.32
CA ILE A 348 34.77 28.84 -23.37
C ILE A 348 35.24 30.30 -23.37
N THR A 349 34.52 31.16 -24.09
CA THR A 349 34.73 32.61 -24.09
C THR A 349 33.69 33.26 -23.19
N ILE A 350 34.13 34.09 -22.26
CA ILE A 350 33.27 34.79 -21.31
C ILE A 350 33.13 36.24 -21.77
N ASP A 351 31.88 36.70 -21.94
CA ASP A 351 31.53 38.11 -22.15
C ASP A 351 30.55 38.51 -21.04
N ALA A 352 31.07 39.21 -20.03
CA ALA A 352 30.34 39.63 -18.86
C ALA A 352 30.15 41.15 -18.85
N THR A 353 28.91 41.60 -18.64
CA THR A 353 28.56 43.03 -18.62
C THR A 353 27.71 43.37 -17.39
N ILE A 354 28.08 44.44 -16.69
CA ILE A 354 27.30 45.08 -15.61
C ILE A 354 26.92 46.48 -16.10
N GLU A 355 25.64 46.74 -16.34
CA GLU A 355 25.19 48.01 -16.93
C GLU A 355 25.34 49.19 -15.97
N MET A 356 24.94 49.02 -14.71
CA MET A 356 25.11 49.99 -13.63
C MET A 356 26.20 49.50 -12.68
N ALA A 357 27.47 49.70 -13.04
CA ALA A 357 28.60 49.19 -12.28
C ALA A 357 28.56 49.66 -10.81
N GLY A 358 28.45 50.96 -10.53
CA GLY A 358 28.40 51.46 -9.15
C GLY A 358 29.50 50.83 -8.27
N ASP A 359 29.11 50.18 -7.18
CA ASP A 359 29.99 49.38 -6.30
C ASP A 359 30.09 47.88 -6.68
N HIS A 360 29.39 47.47 -7.73
CA HIS A 360 29.38 46.10 -8.24
C HIS A 360 30.63 45.77 -9.04
N ARG A 361 31.01 44.50 -9.02
CA ARG A 361 32.28 44.01 -9.58
C ARG A 361 32.12 42.64 -10.23
N VAL A 362 33.04 42.36 -11.15
CA VAL A 362 33.25 41.02 -11.71
C VAL A 362 34.37 40.36 -10.91
N GLU A 363 34.04 39.39 -10.08
CA GLU A 363 34.98 38.60 -9.29
C GLU A 363 35.31 37.33 -10.07
N ALA A 364 36.54 37.21 -10.56
CA ALA A 364 36.99 36.03 -11.28
C ALA A 364 38.10 35.31 -10.55
N HIS A 365 38.07 33.98 -10.63
CA HIS A 365 39.15 33.14 -10.14
C HIS A 365 40.49 33.53 -10.82
N PRO A 366 41.65 33.51 -10.12
CA PRO A 366 42.94 33.87 -10.70
C PRO A 366 43.33 33.11 -11.97
N ASP A 367 42.87 31.86 -12.09
CA ASP A 367 43.07 31.01 -13.28
C ASP A 367 42.29 31.49 -14.52
N LEU A 368 41.43 32.51 -14.41
CA LEU A 368 40.67 33.11 -15.52
C LEU A 368 41.30 34.45 -15.94
N PRO A 369 42.01 34.52 -17.07
CA PRO A 369 42.55 35.76 -17.59
C PRO A 369 41.42 36.62 -18.18
N LEU A 370 40.82 37.49 -17.36
CA LEU A 370 39.79 38.44 -17.79
C LEU A 370 40.37 39.84 -17.96
N THR A 371 40.05 40.46 -19.09
CA THR A 371 40.27 41.89 -19.33
C THR A 371 39.03 42.65 -18.90
N VAL A 372 39.14 43.43 -17.82
CA VAL A 372 38.06 44.27 -17.31
C VAL A 372 38.21 45.69 -17.86
N ARG A 373 37.14 46.25 -18.42
CA ARG A 373 37.06 47.61 -18.95
C ARG A 373 35.88 48.36 -18.33
N TYR A 374 36.10 49.62 -17.99
CA TYR A 374 35.08 50.52 -17.49
C TYR A 374 34.72 51.51 -18.61
N LEU A 375 33.45 51.53 -19.00
CA LEU A 375 32.91 52.40 -20.03
C LEU A 375 32.00 53.43 -19.38
N THR A 376 32.40 54.69 -19.39
CA THR A 376 31.59 55.78 -18.85
C THR A 376 30.62 56.28 -19.92
N SER A 377 29.32 56.25 -19.62
CA SER A 377 28.27 56.83 -20.45
C SER A 377 28.26 58.36 -20.34
N ARG A 378 27.82 59.03 -21.42
CA ARG A 378 27.67 60.50 -21.46
C ARG A 378 26.71 61.05 -20.41
N LEU A 379 25.83 60.20 -19.85
CA LEU A 379 24.86 60.51 -18.80
C LEU A 379 25.37 60.16 -17.39
N GLY A 380 26.64 59.83 -17.21
CA GLY A 380 27.28 59.61 -15.90
C GLY A 380 27.20 58.17 -15.36
N GLY A 381 26.50 57.26 -16.02
CA GLY A 381 26.52 55.83 -15.67
C GLY A 381 27.81 55.13 -16.09
N GLN A 382 28.37 54.28 -15.24
CA GLN A 382 29.52 53.43 -15.58
C GLN A 382 29.04 52.01 -15.91
N THR A 383 29.43 51.49 -17.08
CA THR A 383 29.23 50.10 -17.47
C THR A 383 30.55 49.36 -17.33
N LEU A 384 30.55 48.22 -16.64
CA LEU A 384 31.71 47.35 -16.51
C LEU A 384 31.57 46.20 -17.51
N ARG A 385 32.55 46.01 -18.37
CA ARG A 385 32.64 44.86 -19.27
C ARG A 385 33.89 44.05 -19.00
N ALA A 386 33.74 42.75 -18.82
CA ALA A 386 34.83 41.82 -18.60
C ALA A 386 34.80 40.73 -19.70
N GLU A 387 35.89 40.62 -20.45
CA GLU A 387 36.04 39.66 -21.53
C GLU A 387 37.26 38.78 -21.30
N GLY A 388 37.15 37.49 -21.57
CA GLY A 388 38.30 36.59 -21.53
C GLY A 388 37.99 35.20 -22.06
N ALA A 389 39.04 34.43 -22.28
CA ALA A 389 38.96 33.09 -22.85
C ALA A 389 39.59 32.07 -21.88
N LEU A 390 38.86 31.00 -21.59
CA LEU A 390 39.35 29.85 -20.85
C LEU A 390 39.74 28.74 -21.84
N ASN A 391 40.91 28.12 -21.66
CA ASN A 391 41.44 27.02 -22.48
C ASN A 391 41.39 27.23 -24.00
N GLY A 392 41.84 28.40 -24.47
CA GLY A 392 41.85 28.73 -25.90
C GLY A 392 40.54 29.32 -26.44
N GLY A 393 39.54 29.51 -25.56
CA GLY A 393 38.25 30.08 -25.92
C GLY A 393 37.33 29.07 -26.59
N GLY A 394 36.17 29.53 -27.05
CA GLY A 394 35.18 28.65 -27.68
C GLY A 394 33.86 29.36 -27.84
N GLN A 395 32.77 28.66 -27.50
CA GLN A 395 31.45 29.28 -27.51
C GLN A 395 31.36 30.38 -26.46
N VAL A 396 30.53 31.39 -26.76
CA VAL A 396 30.39 32.56 -25.91
C VAL A 396 29.34 32.29 -24.83
N LEU A 397 29.76 32.44 -23.57
CA LEU A 397 28.88 32.58 -22.42
C LEU A 397 28.68 34.06 -22.15
N ARG A 398 27.47 34.55 -22.44
CA ARG A 398 27.08 35.94 -22.19
C ARG A 398 26.46 36.06 -20.81
N LEU A 399 27.07 36.89 -19.98
CA LEU A 399 26.57 37.20 -18.65
C LEU A 399 26.21 38.68 -18.62
N LYS A 400 24.97 38.99 -18.25
CA LYS A 400 24.51 40.38 -18.20
C LYS A 400 23.80 40.62 -16.88
N THR A 401 24.23 41.63 -16.13
CA THR A 401 23.46 42.14 -15.00
C THR A 401 23.26 43.66 -15.07
N VAL A 402 22.11 44.17 -14.58
CA VAL A 402 21.91 45.61 -14.46
C VAL A 402 22.53 46.10 -13.15
N ALA A 403 22.11 45.50 -12.02
CA ALA A 403 22.61 45.79 -10.69
C ALA A 403 22.87 44.48 -9.92
N GLY A 404 24.14 44.12 -9.81
CA GLY A 404 24.60 42.92 -9.11
C GLY A 404 26.02 42.52 -9.49
N ASN A 405 26.60 41.59 -8.74
CA ASN A 405 27.95 41.11 -9.00
C ASN A 405 27.93 39.90 -9.94
N ILE A 406 28.99 39.74 -10.71
CA ILE A 406 29.22 38.52 -11.49
C ILE A 406 30.41 37.80 -10.87
N LYS A 407 30.19 36.57 -10.40
CA LYS A 407 31.21 35.72 -9.79
C LYS A 407 31.51 34.53 -10.69
N LEU A 408 32.75 34.40 -11.11
CA LEU A 408 33.25 33.36 -11.98
C LEU A 408 34.21 32.49 -11.18
N GLN A 409 33.76 31.29 -10.82
CA GLN A 409 34.55 30.34 -10.05
C GLN A 409 35.02 29.21 -10.95
N VAL A 410 36.30 28.90 -10.87
CA VAL A 410 36.86 27.71 -11.49
C VAL A 410 36.86 26.61 -10.45
N ALA A 411 35.94 25.67 -10.59
CA ALA A 411 35.76 24.57 -9.66
C ALA A 411 35.44 23.30 -10.43
N ASP A 412 36.01 22.17 -10.03
CA ASP A 412 35.55 20.87 -10.53
C ASP A 412 34.14 20.64 -9.96
N PRO A 413 33.08 20.60 -10.79
CA PRO A 413 31.74 20.98 -10.32
C PRO A 413 31.12 20.03 -9.28
N PHE A 414 31.71 18.85 -9.05
CA PHE A 414 31.09 17.80 -8.26
C PHE A 414 32.05 16.88 -7.50
N GLY A 415 33.37 17.06 -7.61
CA GLY A 415 34.34 16.10 -7.06
C GLY A 415 34.31 16.03 -5.52
N GLU A 416 34.44 17.17 -4.85
CA GLU A 416 34.59 17.17 -3.38
C GLU A 416 33.28 17.32 -2.62
N ILE A 417 32.35 18.17 -3.10
CA ILE A 417 31.11 18.47 -2.36
C ILE A 417 30.13 17.29 -2.42
N ILE A 418 29.97 16.65 -3.59
CA ILE A 418 29.14 15.44 -3.69
C ILE A 418 29.81 14.29 -2.97
N ARG A 419 31.13 14.13 -3.04
CA ARG A 419 31.83 13.08 -2.31
C ARG A 419 31.64 13.21 -0.80
N LYS A 420 31.85 14.42 -0.24
CA LYS A 420 31.56 14.69 1.19
C LYS A 420 30.09 14.49 1.55
N ARG A 421 29.15 14.88 0.67
CA ARG A 421 27.71 14.69 0.90
C ARG A 421 27.29 13.22 0.80
N LEU A 422 27.82 12.46 -0.16
CA LEU A 422 27.58 11.03 -0.32
C LEU A 422 28.16 10.25 0.85
N GLU A 423 29.37 10.57 1.29
CA GLU A 423 29.98 9.97 2.49
C GLU A 423 29.14 10.28 3.74
N TYR A 424 28.62 11.50 3.86
CA TYR A 424 27.72 11.87 4.96
C TYR A 424 26.38 11.12 4.91
N GLU A 425 25.73 11.04 3.74
CA GLU A 425 24.46 10.32 3.56
C GLU A 425 24.64 8.81 3.75
N GLN A 426 25.71 8.22 3.22
CA GLN A 426 26.06 6.82 3.44
C GLN A 426 26.30 6.54 4.93
N GLY A 427 27.05 7.39 5.62
CA GLY A 427 27.24 7.27 7.07
C GLY A 427 25.93 7.34 7.84
N ARG A 428 24.99 8.20 7.45
CA ARG A 428 23.65 8.26 8.06
C ARG A 428 22.82 7.01 7.80
N ILE A 429 22.84 6.48 6.57
CA ILE A 429 22.11 5.26 6.21
C ILE A 429 22.69 4.06 6.96
N GLU A 430 24.01 3.92 7.03
CA GLU A 430 24.68 2.86 7.80
C GLU A 430 24.35 2.95 9.28
N GLN A 431 24.31 4.16 9.86
CA GLN A 431 23.87 4.36 11.24
C GLN A 431 22.41 3.95 11.43
N GLN A 432 21.52 4.29 10.50
CA GLN A 432 20.12 3.89 10.56
C GLN A 432 19.95 2.37 10.42
N LEU A 433 20.69 1.73 9.51
CA LEU A 433 20.69 0.28 9.35
C LEU A 433 21.18 -0.41 10.62
N LYS A 434 22.30 0.04 11.21
CA LYS A 434 22.80 -0.51 12.48
C LYS A 434 21.79 -0.37 13.62
N LEU A 435 21.07 0.76 13.68
CA LEU A 435 20.02 0.95 14.68
C LEU A 435 18.83 0.02 14.43
N GLN A 436 18.42 -0.17 13.17
CA GLN A 436 17.36 -1.10 12.80
C GLN A 436 17.73 -2.55 13.07
N GLU A 437 18.95 -2.98 12.70
CA GLU A 437 19.47 -4.31 12.99
C GLU A 437 19.50 -4.57 14.50
N LYS A 438 20.03 -3.63 15.29
CA LYS A 438 20.07 -3.77 16.75
C LYS A 438 18.67 -3.81 17.36
N ALA A 439 17.71 -3.05 16.84
CA ALA A 439 16.32 -3.10 17.27
C ALA A 439 15.69 -4.46 16.93
N LEU A 440 15.96 -4.99 15.74
CA LEU A 440 15.48 -6.30 15.30
C LEU A 440 16.07 -7.44 16.15
N GLU A 441 17.36 -7.38 16.45
CA GLU A 441 18.04 -8.32 17.36
C GLU A 441 17.46 -8.27 18.78
N LEU A 442 17.18 -7.07 19.30
CA LEU A 442 16.53 -6.92 20.60
C LEU A 442 15.12 -7.51 20.58
N GLN A 443 14.37 -7.30 19.49
CA GLN A 443 13.03 -7.83 19.32
C GLN A 443 13.04 -9.36 19.22
N LEU A 444 13.99 -9.95 18.47
CA LEU A 444 14.23 -11.39 18.41
C LEU A 444 14.58 -11.95 19.78
N LYS A 445 15.53 -11.33 20.52
CA LYS A 445 15.87 -11.74 21.88
C LYS A 445 14.69 -11.67 22.84
N HIS A 446 13.83 -10.65 22.72
CA HIS A 446 12.61 -10.56 23.51
C HIS A 446 11.61 -11.66 23.15
N GLN A 447 11.46 -11.99 21.86
CA GLN A 447 10.62 -13.08 21.43
C GLN A 447 11.15 -14.44 21.89
N GLU A 448 12.45 -14.69 21.78
CA GLU A 448 13.10 -15.91 22.27
C GLU A 448 12.91 -16.08 23.77
N ARG A 449 13.14 -15.03 24.56
CA ARG A 449 12.89 -15.05 26.01
C ARG A 449 11.43 -15.30 26.35
N ALA A 450 10.51 -14.66 25.63
CA ALA A 450 9.08 -14.89 25.83
C ALA A 450 8.70 -16.34 25.49
N LEU A 451 9.30 -16.91 24.44
CA LEU A 451 9.10 -18.30 24.05
C LEU A 451 9.71 -19.27 25.07
N GLU A 452 10.90 -18.98 25.59
CA GLU A 452 11.54 -19.74 26.67
C GLU A 452 10.73 -19.67 27.97
N GLU A 453 10.20 -18.51 28.33
CA GLU A 453 9.31 -18.36 29.48
C GLU A 453 8.00 -19.11 29.28
N GLN A 454 7.41 -19.05 28.09
CA GLN A 454 6.23 -19.84 27.74
C GLN A 454 6.52 -21.34 27.73
N LEU A 455 7.69 -21.76 27.25
CA LEU A 455 8.13 -23.15 27.27
C LEU A 455 8.38 -23.62 28.71
N LYS A 456 9.07 -22.83 29.55
CA LYS A 456 9.24 -23.13 30.98
C LYS A 456 7.90 -23.16 31.72
N HIS A 457 6.98 -22.27 31.38
CA HIS A 457 5.65 -22.26 31.97
C HIS A 457 4.84 -23.47 31.48
N LYS A 458 4.94 -23.85 30.21
CA LYS A 458 4.34 -25.07 29.66
C LYS A 458 4.99 -26.33 30.19
N GLU A 459 6.30 -26.37 30.44
CA GLU A 459 7.02 -27.50 31.05
C GLU A 459 6.68 -27.60 32.53
N LYS A 460 6.56 -26.47 33.24
CA LYS A 460 6.01 -26.46 34.60
C LYS A 460 4.55 -26.87 34.60
N GLU A 461 3.73 -26.43 33.66
CA GLU A 461 2.34 -26.88 33.55
C GLU A 461 2.28 -28.36 33.19
N LEU A 462 3.00 -28.84 32.18
CA LEU A 462 3.09 -30.25 31.80
C LEU A 462 3.67 -31.10 32.93
N GLY A 463 4.64 -30.59 33.68
CA GLY A 463 5.23 -31.25 34.85
C GLY A 463 4.28 -31.24 36.05
N LEU A 464 3.55 -30.15 36.27
CA LEU A 464 2.52 -30.00 37.31
C LEU A 464 1.27 -30.81 36.94
N PHE A 465 0.93 -30.93 35.66
CA PHE A 465 -0.14 -31.77 35.11
C PHE A 465 0.30 -33.23 35.04
N ALA A 466 1.57 -33.55 34.84
CA ALA A 466 2.12 -34.90 34.96
C ALA A 466 2.18 -35.31 36.42
N GLU A 467 2.56 -34.44 37.36
CA GLU A 467 2.48 -34.66 38.81
C GLU A 467 1.04 -34.66 39.30
N LEU A 468 0.14 -33.82 38.77
CA LEU A 468 -1.29 -33.86 39.09
C LEU A 468 -1.92 -35.10 38.47
N GLN A 469 -1.54 -35.53 37.28
CA GLN A 469 -2.00 -36.77 36.66
C GLN A 469 -1.40 -37.98 37.38
N LEU A 470 -0.16 -37.92 37.91
CA LEU A 470 0.40 -38.97 38.75
C LEU A 470 -0.29 -39.00 40.12
N LYS A 471 -0.54 -37.85 40.76
CA LYS A 471 -1.24 -37.76 42.05
C LYS A 471 -2.75 -37.99 41.94
N LEU A 472 -3.38 -37.62 40.81
CA LEU A 472 -4.76 -38.00 40.47
C LEU A 472 -4.83 -39.46 40.05
N ALA A 473 -3.87 -40.01 39.31
CA ALA A 473 -3.79 -41.45 39.03
C ALA A 473 -3.51 -42.23 40.32
N GLU A 474 -2.67 -41.76 41.24
CA GLU A 474 -2.49 -42.38 42.56
C GLU A 474 -3.75 -42.27 43.44
N ARG A 475 -4.59 -41.24 43.26
CA ARG A 475 -5.88 -41.08 43.95
C ARG A 475 -7.10 -41.70 43.23
N LEU A 476 -7.03 -41.93 41.92
CA LEU A 476 -8.16 -42.38 41.08
C LEU A 476 -7.89 -43.73 40.38
N TRP A 477 -6.66 -44.24 40.36
CA TRP A 477 -6.30 -45.58 39.86
C TRP A 477 -6.14 -46.57 41.01
N GLY A 478 -7.28 -46.94 41.58
CA GLY A 478 -7.44 -48.24 42.23
C GLY A 478 -7.84 -49.35 41.24
N ARG A 479 -7.57 -49.24 39.94
CA ARG A 479 -7.96 -50.24 38.92
C ARG A 479 -6.92 -50.34 37.81
N VAL A 480 -6.04 -51.33 37.90
CA VAL A 480 -5.14 -51.69 36.80
C VAL A 480 -5.96 -52.47 35.78
N ARG A 481 -5.98 -52.05 34.50
CA ARG A 481 -6.61 -52.84 33.43
C ARG A 481 -5.58 -53.85 32.93
N VAL A 482 -5.82 -55.13 33.18
CA VAL A 482 -4.90 -56.21 32.79
C VAL A 482 -5.49 -56.93 31.59
N ASP A 483 -4.61 -57.27 30.64
CA ASP A 483 -5.01 -57.97 29.43
C ASP A 483 -5.75 -59.29 29.76
N PRO A 484 -6.87 -59.60 29.08
CA PRO A 484 -7.65 -60.82 29.31
C PRO A 484 -6.84 -62.11 29.29
N GLU A 485 -5.84 -62.23 28.40
CA GLU A 485 -5.04 -63.45 28.30
C GLU A 485 -4.11 -63.60 29.49
N GLU A 486 -3.49 -62.50 29.92
CA GLU A 486 -2.64 -62.50 31.10
C GLU A 486 -3.43 -62.83 32.37
N GLN A 487 -4.63 -62.26 32.51
CA GLN A 487 -5.46 -62.49 33.67
C GLN A 487 -6.09 -63.89 33.68
N SER A 488 -6.33 -64.49 32.51
CA SER A 488 -6.80 -65.88 32.40
C SER A 488 -5.78 -66.89 32.95
N ARG A 489 -4.48 -66.62 32.79
CA ARG A 489 -3.39 -67.49 33.32
C ARG A 489 -3.30 -67.48 34.84
N ARG A 490 -3.87 -66.46 35.48
CA ARG A 490 -3.91 -66.30 36.93
C ARG A 490 -5.22 -66.83 37.54
N LEU A 491 -6.08 -67.46 36.75
CA LEU A 491 -7.34 -68.04 37.23
C LEU A 491 -7.05 -69.31 38.04
N ILE A 492 -7.40 -69.29 39.32
CA ILE A 492 -7.20 -70.42 40.25
C ILE A 492 -8.42 -71.34 40.24
N GLN A 493 -9.62 -70.76 40.22
CA GLN A 493 -10.87 -71.51 40.24
C GLN A 493 -11.83 -70.98 39.18
N LYS A 494 -12.30 -71.90 38.33
CA LYS A 494 -13.21 -71.63 37.23
C LYS A 494 -14.48 -72.47 37.39
N VAL A 495 -15.62 -71.83 37.28
CA VAL A 495 -16.94 -72.48 37.27
C VAL A 495 -17.58 -72.21 35.91
N ASP A 496 -17.90 -73.25 35.16
CA ASP A 496 -18.49 -73.08 33.84
C ASP A 496 -19.99 -72.74 33.96
N PRO A 497 -20.51 -71.81 33.14
CA PRO A 497 -21.90 -71.40 33.24
C PRO A 497 -22.85 -72.48 32.76
N VAL A 498 -23.89 -72.75 33.56
CA VAL A 498 -24.94 -73.70 33.22
C VAL A 498 -25.84 -73.10 32.15
N TYR A 499 -26.06 -73.83 31.05
CA TYR A 499 -26.93 -73.38 29.96
C TYR A 499 -28.40 -73.33 30.44
N PRO A 500 -29.06 -72.15 30.45
CA PRO A 500 -30.44 -72.06 30.91
C PRO A 500 -31.41 -72.84 30.01
N GLU A 501 -32.32 -73.63 30.58
CA GLU A 501 -33.29 -74.41 29.79
C GLU A 501 -34.16 -73.54 28.88
N ALA A 502 -34.52 -72.34 29.32
CA ALA A 502 -35.27 -71.38 28.51
C ALA A 502 -34.51 -70.98 27.24
N ALA A 503 -33.20 -70.75 27.35
CA ALA A 503 -32.34 -70.46 26.20
C ALA A 503 -32.13 -71.70 25.31
N ARG A 504 -32.07 -72.91 25.91
CA ARG A 504 -31.97 -74.18 25.18
C ARG A 504 -33.21 -74.47 24.34
N LYS A 505 -34.41 -74.32 24.92
CA LYS A 505 -35.70 -74.49 24.21
C LYS A 505 -35.88 -73.47 23.08
N ALA A 506 -35.44 -72.24 23.30
CA ALA A 506 -35.48 -71.16 22.32
C ALA A 506 -34.31 -71.19 21.30
N ARG A 507 -33.42 -72.20 21.38
CA ARG A 507 -32.21 -72.35 20.54
C ARG A 507 -31.29 -71.12 20.50
N VAL A 508 -31.24 -70.35 21.58
CA VAL A 508 -30.45 -69.11 21.68
C VAL A 508 -29.00 -69.45 22.01
N GLN A 509 -28.08 -69.19 21.09
CA GLN A 509 -26.63 -69.37 21.22
C GLN A 509 -25.89 -68.04 21.08
N GLY A 510 -24.60 -67.99 21.42
CA GLY A 510 -23.75 -66.84 21.10
C GLY A 510 -22.69 -66.50 22.16
N LEU A 511 -21.83 -65.53 21.81
CA LEU A 511 -20.75 -65.06 22.67
C LEU A 511 -21.26 -64.03 23.70
N VAL A 512 -20.94 -64.27 24.96
CA VAL A 512 -21.14 -63.34 26.06
C VAL A 512 -19.79 -62.75 26.45
N ARG A 513 -19.72 -61.42 26.60
CA ARG A 513 -18.53 -60.72 27.14
C ARG A 513 -18.90 -59.94 28.38
N LEU A 514 -18.12 -60.13 29.44
CA LEU A 514 -18.31 -59.51 30.74
C LEU A 514 -17.05 -58.75 31.14
N GLU A 515 -17.22 -57.55 31.68
CA GLU A 515 -16.15 -56.84 32.37
C GLU A 515 -16.19 -57.17 33.86
N VAL A 516 -15.07 -57.60 34.42
CA VAL A 516 -14.98 -58.07 35.80
C VAL A 516 -13.97 -57.24 36.55
N LEU A 517 -14.40 -56.66 37.67
CA LEU A 517 -13.51 -56.12 38.68
C LEU A 517 -13.13 -57.23 39.67
N ILE A 518 -11.85 -57.58 39.66
CA ILE A 518 -11.24 -58.53 40.57
C ILE A 518 -10.69 -57.74 41.75
N GLY A 519 -11.19 -58.04 42.95
CA GLY A 519 -10.76 -57.40 44.18
C GLY A 519 -9.35 -57.80 44.61
N ARG A 520 -8.81 -57.11 45.62
CA ARG A 520 -7.45 -57.35 46.15
C ARG A 520 -7.21 -58.79 46.64
N GLY A 521 -8.27 -59.51 47.04
CA GLY A 521 -8.20 -60.92 47.43
C GLY A 521 -8.39 -61.91 46.29
N GLY A 522 -8.46 -61.46 45.03
CA GLY A 522 -8.63 -62.33 43.86
C GLY A 522 -10.07 -62.75 43.57
N THR A 523 -11.08 -62.17 44.22
CA THR A 523 -12.50 -62.48 44.00
C THR A 523 -13.17 -61.52 43.03
N ALA A 524 -14.14 -61.98 42.23
CA ALA A 524 -14.98 -61.10 41.41
C ALA A 524 -15.90 -60.26 42.31
N GLN A 525 -15.77 -58.93 42.27
CA GLN A 525 -16.54 -58.01 43.13
C GLN A 525 -17.56 -57.18 42.35
N ASN A 526 -17.39 -57.04 41.03
CA ASN A 526 -18.37 -56.35 40.18
C ASN A 526 -18.28 -56.90 38.76
N VAL A 527 -19.35 -57.55 38.28
CA VAL A 527 -19.41 -58.17 36.95
C VAL A 527 -20.44 -57.40 36.13
N LYS A 528 -20.00 -56.79 35.04
CA LYS A 528 -20.85 -56.00 34.14
C LYS A 528 -20.95 -56.69 32.79
N VAL A 529 -22.18 -56.91 32.32
CA VAL A 529 -22.42 -57.43 30.97
C VAL A 529 -22.07 -56.35 29.94
N LEU A 530 -21.14 -56.66 29.04
CA LEU A 530 -20.80 -55.80 27.90
C LEU A 530 -21.60 -56.17 26.65
N SER A 531 -21.77 -57.47 26.40
CA SER A 531 -22.50 -57.98 25.23
C SER A 531 -22.95 -59.43 25.45
N GLY A 532 -24.07 -59.84 24.84
CA GLY A 532 -24.62 -61.20 24.89
C GLY A 532 -26.13 -61.20 25.16
N HIS A 533 -26.84 -62.25 24.74
CA HIS A 533 -28.29 -62.34 24.98
C HIS A 533 -28.58 -62.44 26.47
N SER A 534 -29.60 -61.72 26.97
CA SER A 534 -29.89 -61.55 28.41
C SER A 534 -29.95 -62.85 29.22
N TRP A 535 -30.58 -63.91 28.70
CA TRP A 535 -30.63 -65.22 29.37
C TRP A 535 -29.25 -65.87 29.52
N LEU A 536 -28.40 -65.80 28.49
CA LEU A 536 -27.04 -66.34 28.53
C LEU A 536 -26.09 -65.46 29.37
N ALA A 537 -26.27 -64.14 29.28
CA ALA A 537 -25.48 -63.18 30.05
C ALA A 537 -25.68 -63.34 31.56
N GLN A 538 -26.92 -63.57 32.00
CA GLN A 538 -27.23 -63.81 33.41
C GLN A 538 -26.58 -65.10 33.94
N ALA A 539 -26.58 -66.17 33.14
CA ALA A 539 -25.93 -67.43 33.50
C ALA A 539 -24.40 -67.30 33.56
N ALA A 540 -23.81 -66.61 32.58
CA ALA A 540 -22.37 -66.31 32.56
C ALA A 540 -21.95 -65.45 33.77
N GLU A 541 -22.75 -64.45 34.14
CA GLU A 541 -22.48 -63.61 35.29
C GLU A 541 -22.49 -64.40 36.60
N GLN A 542 -23.49 -65.26 36.82
CA GLN A 542 -23.59 -66.09 38.01
C GLN A 542 -22.40 -67.03 38.18
N ALA A 543 -21.88 -67.56 37.08
CA ALA A 543 -20.71 -68.43 37.09
C ALA A 543 -19.43 -67.64 37.38
N VAL A 544 -19.22 -66.50 36.72
CA VAL A 544 -18.02 -65.66 36.86
C VAL A 544 -17.91 -65.05 38.26
N ARG A 545 -19.02 -64.78 38.95
CA ARG A 545 -18.99 -64.34 40.36
C ARG A 545 -18.36 -65.36 41.31
N GLN A 546 -18.31 -66.63 40.92
CA GLN A 546 -17.72 -67.71 41.72
C GLN A 546 -16.26 -67.98 41.36
N TRP A 547 -15.73 -67.28 40.35
CA TRP A 547 -14.34 -67.45 39.93
C TRP A 547 -13.39 -66.80 40.93
N ARG A 548 -12.21 -67.41 41.06
CA ARG A 548 -11.12 -66.88 41.88
C ARG A 548 -9.85 -66.80 41.06
N TRP A 549 -9.19 -65.66 41.13
CA TRP A 549 -7.89 -65.39 40.52
C TRP A 549 -6.83 -65.27 41.60
N GLN A 550 -5.57 -65.47 41.22
CA GLN A 550 -4.45 -65.07 42.03
C GLN A 550 -4.47 -63.55 42.19
N PRO A 551 -4.35 -63.02 43.41
CA PRO A 551 -4.25 -61.58 43.65
C PRO A 551 -3.18 -60.94 42.77
N PHE A 552 -3.53 -59.84 42.11
CA PHE A 552 -2.57 -59.11 41.30
C PHE A 552 -1.72 -58.24 42.22
N ILE A 553 -0.43 -58.56 42.31
CA ILE A 553 0.53 -57.82 43.13
C ILE A 553 1.24 -56.81 42.23
N LEU A 554 1.21 -55.54 42.62
CA LEU A 554 1.98 -54.46 42.02
C LEU A 554 2.74 -53.76 43.15
N ASP A 555 4.06 -53.62 43.01
CA ASP A 555 4.96 -53.06 44.03
C ASP A 555 4.72 -53.66 45.43
N ASP A 556 4.72 -54.99 45.51
CA ASP A 556 4.50 -55.81 46.72
C ASP A 556 3.16 -55.59 47.45
N ARG A 557 2.16 -55.00 46.77
CA ARG A 557 0.81 -54.80 47.33
C ARG A 557 -0.29 -55.36 46.43
N PRO A 558 -1.33 -56.04 46.99
CA PRO A 558 -2.46 -56.51 46.20
C PRO A 558 -3.35 -55.33 45.76
N VAL A 559 -3.55 -55.20 44.45
CA VAL A 559 -4.35 -54.13 43.83
C VAL A 559 -5.59 -54.70 43.11
N PRO A 560 -6.72 -53.97 43.05
CA PRO A 560 -7.87 -54.39 42.27
C PRO A 560 -7.57 -54.27 40.77
N VAL A 561 -8.04 -55.24 39.99
CA VAL A 561 -7.80 -55.34 38.55
C VAL A 561 -9.12 -55.40 37.79
N LEU A 562 -9.19 -54.70 36.65
CA LEU A 562 -10.30 -54.78 35.71
C LEU A 562 -9.88 -55.61 34.50
N THR A 563 -10.65 -56.65 34.16
CA THR A 563 -10.39 -57.47 32.96
C THR A 563 -11.70 -57.79 32.23
N THR A 564 -11.60 -58.30 31.01
CA THR A 564 -12.75 -58.75 30.22
C THR A 564 -12.69 -60.25 30.02
N VAL A 565 -13.75 -60.96 30.38
CA VAL A 565 -13.89 -62.40 30.17
C VAL A 565 -14.96 -62.66 29.10
N SER A 566 -14.70 -63.64 28.24
CA SER A 566 -15.60 -63.99 27.14
C SER A 566 -15.97 -65.47 27.23
N TRP A 567 -17.23 -65.80 26.98
CA TRP A 567 -17.74 -67.17 26.99
C TRP A 567 -18.66 -67.42 25.80
N GLU A 568 -18.47 -68.54 25.10
CA GLU A 568 -19.32 -68.93 23.98
C GLU A 568 -20.29 -70.04 24.39
N PHE A 569 -21.60 -69.81 24.25
CA PHE A 569 -22.62 -70.82 24.46
C PHE A 569 -22.99 -71.47 23.14
N ARG A 570 -22.76 -72.78 23.04
CA ARG A 570 -23.18 -73.62 21.90
C ARG A 570 -24.10 -74.72 22.41
N LEU A 571 -25.09 -75.10 21.61
CA LEU A 571 -25.92 -76.28 21.86
C LEU A 571 -25.20 -77.46 21.23
N ASP A 572 -25.05 -78.53 22.00
CA ASP A 572 -24.55 -79.81 21.53
C ASP A 572 -25.52 -80.47 20.54
#